data_AF-A0A380NYM8-F1
#
_entry.id   AF-A0A380NYM8-F1
#
_cell.length_a   1.000
_cell.length_b   1.000
_cell.length_c   1.000
_cell.angle_alpha   90.00
_cell.angle_beta   90.00
_cell.angle_gamma   90.00
#
_symmetry.space_group_name_H-M   'P 1'
#
loop_
_entity.id
_entity.type
_entity.pdbx_description
1 polymer ?
#
loop_
_entity_poly.entity_id
_entity_poly.type
_entity_poly.pdbx_seq_one_letter_code
_entity_poly.pdbx_strand_id
1 'polypeptide(L)'
;MAEVNLTFPDGAVKTYAAGTTPLEIANGIAKSLAKKAVTAKLNGNYVGMNDEVLEDGDFELVTKDQPEALQILRHSTSHLLAQALKRLYPNMHFGVGPAIENGFYYDTDKPDGQITVDQFPEIEKVMHQIVKENLPIVSREITRDEALDMFKDDPYKIELINDLPADEKFLLLFKESTSNWIRVDLYHQLVGLSSSS
;
A
#
# COMPACT_ATOMS: atom_id res chain seq x y z
N MET A 1 1.69 19.10 22.89
CA MET A 1 1.84 18.04 21.87
C MET A 1 2.43 18.72 20.65
N ALA A 2 3.25 18.04 19.85
CA ALA A 2 3.70 18.64 18.59
C ALA A 2 2.48 18.83 17.67
N GLU A 3 2.48 19.91 16.89
CA GLU A 3 1.40 20.26 15.97
C GLU A 3 1.97 20.36 14.56
N VAL A 4 1.13 20.06 13.57
CA VAL A 4 1.45 20.18 12.14
C VAL A 4 0.44 21.09 11.45
N ASN A 5 0.92 21.91 10.52
CA ASN A 5 0.11 22.81 9.71
C ASN A 5 -0.05 22.26 8.31
N LEU A 6 -1.30 22.02 7.92
CA LEU A 6 -1.64 21.48 6.61
C LEU A 6 -2.38 22.52 5.77
N THR A 7 -1.85 22.78 4.57
CA THR A 7 -2.45 23.65 3.56
C THR A 7 -3.30 22.81 2.61
N PHE A 8 -4.59 23.10 2.55
CA PHE A 8 -5.54 22.40 1.68
C PHE A 8 -5.60 23.04 0.29
N PRO A 9 -6.15 22.36 -0.74
CA PRO A 9 -6.19 22.88 -2.11
C PRO A 9 -7.01 24.17 -2.29
N ASP A 10 -7.89 24.48 -1.34
CA ASP A 10 -8.66 25.74 -1.28
C ASP A 10 -7.85 26.91 -0.67
N GLY A 11 -6.60 26.66 -0.29
CA GLY A 11 -5.71 27.60 0.39
C GLY A 11 -5.97 27.71 1.90
N ALA A 12 -6.93 26.95 2.46
CA ALA A 12 -7.16 26.95 3.89
C ALA A 12 -6.00 26.24 4.60
N VAL A 13 -5.48 26.86 5.67
CA VAL A 13 -4.49 26.24 6.55
C VAL A 13 -5.20 25.77 7.81
N LYS A 14 -5.00 24.51 8.19
CA LYS A 14 -5.52 23.94 9.44
C LYS A 14 -4.41 23.25 10.22
N THR A 15 -4.46 23.42 11.53
CA THR A 15 -3.53 22.81 12.47
C THR A 15 -4.11 21.52 13.02
N TYR A 16 -3.30 20.47 13.03
CA TYR A 16 -3.62 19.16 13.60
C TYR A 16 -2.52 18.73 14.58
N ALA A 17 -2.82 17.79 15.47
CA ALA A 17 -1.77 17.18 16.29
C ALA A 17 -0.84 16.35 15.40
N ALA A 18 0.47 16.43 15.62
CA ALA A 18 1.41 15.55 14.95
C ALA A 18 1.05 14.08 15.22
N GLY A 19 1.07 13.26 14.18
CA GLY A 19 0.59 11.87 14.22
C GLY A 19 -0.87 11.68 13.81
N THR A 20 -1.62 12.76 13.55
CA THR A 20 -2.98 12.63 12.98
C THR A 20 -2.89 11.98 11.60
N THR A 21 -3.77 11.01 11.34
CA THR A 21 -3.79 10.28 10.06
C THR A 21 -4.64 10.99 8.99
N PRO A 22 -4.38 10.77 7.69
CA PRO A 22 -5.25 11.28 6.62
C PRO A 22 -6.71 10.82 6.75
N LEU A 23 -6.95 9.63 7.29
CA LEU A 23 -8.30 9.13 7.57
C LEU A 23 -9.02 9.94 8.65
N GLU A 24 -8.33 10.31 9.73
CA GLU A 24 -8.89 11.16 10.78
C GLU A 24 -9.17 12.57 10.26
N ILE A 25 -8.25 13.14 9.48
CA ILE A 25 -8.43 14.44 8.81
C ILE A 25 -9.67 14.40 7.90
N ALA A 26 -9.80 13.38 7.05
CA ALA A 26 -10.93 13.22 6.16
C ALA A 26 -12.27 13.08 6.92
N ASN A 27 -12.27 12.34 8.03
CA ASN A 27 -13.44 12.18 8.89
C ASN A 27 -13.83 13.49 9.59
N GLY A 28 -12.84 14.30 9.99
CA GLY A 28 -13.04 15.63 10.58
C GLY A 28 -13.64 16.63 9.60
N ILE A 29 -13.39 16.47 8.29
CA ILE A 29 -14.00 17.28 7.23
C ILE A 29 -15.43 16.80 6.95
N ALA A 30 -15.59 15.54 6.53
CA ALA A 30 -16.89 14.93 6.27
C ALA A 30 -16.81 13.41 6.19
N LYS A 31 -17.74 12.69 6.83
CA LYS A 31 -17.84 11.23 6.72
C LYS A 31 -18.00 10.73 5.28
N SER A 32 -18.69 11.48 4.42
CA SER A 32 -18.83 11.14 3.00
C SER A 32 -17.51 11.26 2.24
N LEU A 33 -16.65 12.21 2.62
CA LEU A 33 -15.33 12.39 2.04
C LEU A 33 -14.39 11.26 2.47
N ALA A 34 -14.36 10.92 3.77
CA ALA A 34 -13.58 9.79 4.27
C ALA A 34 -13.91 8.47 3.57
N LYS A 35 -15.19 8.22 3.26
CA LYS A 35 -15.63 7.03 2.50
C LYS A 35 -15.18 7.03 1.03
N LYS A 36 -14.88 8.19 0.46
CA LYS A 36 -14.44 8.34 -0.94
C LYS A 36 -12.92 8.41 -1.07
N ALA A 37 -12.21 8.77 0.00
CA ALA A 37 -10.77 8.87 0.04
C ALA A 37 -10.12 7.49 -0.18
N VAL A 38 -9.14 7.45 -1.08
CA VAL A 38 -8.34 6.27 -1.42
C VAL A 38 -6.95 6.38 -0.80
N THR A 39 -6.37 7.58 -0.89
CA THR A 39 -5.06 7.92 -0.34
C THR A 39 -5.00 9.44 -0.09
N ALA A 40 -3.90 9.94 0.44
CA ALA A 40 -3.61 11.37 0.46
C ALA A 40 -2.27 11.67 -0.21
N LYS A 41 -2.04 12.95 -0.51
CA LYS A 41 -0.74 13.49 -0.88
C LYS A 41 -0.30 14.48 0.20
N LEU A 42 0.96 14.37 0.61
CA LEU A 42 1.64 15.33 1.46
C LEU A 42 2.88 15.83 0.70
N ASN A 43 2.95 17.15 0.47
CA ASN A 43 4.05 17.76 -0.30
C ASN A 43 4.24 17.10 -1.68
N GLY A 44 3.13 16.70 -2.32
CA GLY A 44 3.10 16.02 -3.62
C GLY A 44 3.36 14.51 -3.59
N ASN A 45 3.76 13.93 -2.44
CA ASN A 45 4.03 12.51 -2.29
C ASN A 45 2.82 11.76 -1.74
N TYR A 46 2.55 10.55 -2.24
CA TYR A 46 1.45 9.73 -1.73
C TYR A 46 1.75 9.20 -0.32
N VAL A 47 0.76 9.31 0.56
CA VAL A 47 0.80 8.80 1.94
C VAL A 47 -0.44 7.95 2.22
N GLY A 48 -0.25 6.83 2.92
CA GLY A 48 -1.33 5.91 3.26
C GLY A 48 -2.36 6.54 4.19
N MET A 49 -3.61 6.06 4.10
CA MET A 49 -4.71 6.65 4.87
C MET A 49 -4.57 6.52 6.39
N ASN A 50 -3.79 5.54 6.89
CA ASN A 50 -3.52 5.36 8.31
C ASN A 50 -2.08 5.75 8.70
N ASP A 51 -1.34 6.37 7.78
CA ASP A 51 0.03 6.81 8.07
C ASP A 51 0.00 8.07 8.93
N GLU A 52 0.98 8.20 9.81
CA GLU A 52 1.11 9.36 10.69
C GLU A 52 1.62 10.57 9.91
N VAL A 53 0.91 11.70 9.99
CA VAL A 53 1.39 12.97 9.45
C VAL A 53 2.24 13.67 10.49
N LEU A 54 3.55 13.76 10.23
CA LEU A 54 4.55 14.26 11.18
C LEU A 54 5.16 15.61 10.79
N GLU A 55 4.88 16.09 9.58
CA GLU A 55 5.44 17.34 9.05
C GLU A 55 4.35 18.25 8.47
N ASP A 56 4.66 19.54 8.44
CA ASP A 56 3.85 20.56 7.79
C ASP A 56 3.90 20.39 6.26
N GLY A 57 2.86 20.83 5.57
CA GLY A 57 2.89 20.77 4.12
C GLY A 57 1.58 20.98 3.40
N ASP A 58 1.66 20.86 2.09
CA ASP A 58 0.51 20.83 1.20
C ASP A 58 -0.17 19.45 1.30
N PHE A 59 -1.44 19.43 1.68
CA PHE A 59 -2.21 18.22 1.92
C PHE A 59 -3.40 18.12 0.97
N GLU A 60 -3.50 17.01 0.25
CA GLU A 60 -4.60 16.74 -0.67
C GLU A 60 -5.16 15.33 -0.45
N LEU A 61 -6.48 15.21 -0.39
CA LEU A 61 -7.14 13.90 -0.40
C LEU A 61 -7.40 13.46 -1.84
N VAL A 62 -6.93 12.27 -2.17
CA VAL A 62 -7.21 11.61 -3.44
C VAL A 62 -8.45 10.75 -3.26
N THR A 63 -9.49 11.07 -4.01
CA THR A 63 -10.77 10.34 -3.95
C THR A 63 -10.92 9.40 -5.13
N LYS A 64 -11.76 8.38 -4.99
CA LYS A 64 -12.04 7.38 -6.04
C LYS A 64 -12.51 7.94 -7.40
N ASP A 65 -12.97 9.19 -7.42
CA ASP A 65 -13.49 9.87 -8.60
C ASP A 65 -12.34 10.54 -9.42
N GLN A 66 -11.11 10.57 -8.89
CA GLN A 66 -9.92 11.14 -9.55
C GLN A 66 -9.22 10.09 -10.45
N PRO A 67 -8.57 10.53 -11.55
CA PRO A 67 -8.01 9.63 -12.57
C PRO A 67 -6.93 8.68 -12.01
N GLU A 68 -6.09 9.14 -11.08
CA GLU A 68 -5.04 8.31 -10.48
C GLU A 68 -5.57 7.21 -9.54
N ALA A 69 -6.79 7.38 -9.01
CA ALA A 69 -7.28 6.55 -7.91
C ALA A 69 -7.46 5.08 -8.32
N LEU A 70 -7.84 4.81 -9.57
CA LEU A 70 -8.04 3.45 -10.06
C LEU A 70 -6.75 2.63 -10.08
N GLN A 71 -5.63 3.26 -10.41
CA GLN A 71 -4.32 2.58 -10.42
C GLN A 71 -3.87 2.23 -9.00
N ILE A 72 -4.08 3.13 -8.04
CA ILE A 72 -3.81 2.88 -6.61
C ILE A 72 -4.68 1.73 -6.08
N LEU A 73 -5.97 1.73 -6.42
CA LEU A 73 -6.89 0.66 -6.04
C LEU A 73 -6.47 -0.68 -6.65
N ARG A 74 -6.06 -0.71 -7.93
CA ARG A 74 -5.57 -1.92 -8.59
C ARG A 74 -4.29 -2.45 -7.94
N HIS A 75 -3.34 -1.58 -7.63
CA HIS A 75 -2.11 -1.96 -6.92
C HIS A 75 -2.43 -2.52 -5.52
N SER A 76 -3.31 -1.85 -4.78
CA SER A 76 -3.78 -2.35 -3.49
C SER A 76 -4.50 -3.70 -3.60
N THR A 77 -5.21 -3.93 -4.70
CA THR A 77 -5.92 -5.18 -4.97
C THR A 77 -4.97 -6.31 -5.39
N SER A 78 -3.89 -6.03 -6.12
CA SER A 78 -2.86 -7.04 -6.43
C SER A 78 -2.24 -7.59 -5.14
N HIS A 79 -2.01 -6.73 -4.16
CA HIS A 79 -1.55 -7.17 -2.86
C HIS A 79 -2.58 -7.91 -2.03
N LEU A 80 -3.85 -7.51 -2.12
CA LEU A 80 -4.94 -8.27 -1.49
C LEU A 80 -5.00 -9.69 -2.04
N LEU A 81 -4.80 -9.86 -3.36
CA LEU A 81 -4.68 -11.16 -4.00
C LEU A 81 -3.48 -11.93 -3.44
N ALA A 82 -2.28 -11.34 -3.42
CA ALA A 82 -1.08 -11.99 -2.88
C ALA A 82 -1.26 -12.45 -1.42
N GLN A 83 -1.92 -11.64 -0.59
CA GLN A 83 -2.22 -12.03 0.79
C GLN A 83 -3.21 -13.19 0.87
N ALA A 84 -4.29 -13.16 0.09
CA ALA A 84 -5.25 -14.27 0.05
C ALA A 84 -4.58 -15.57 -0.38
N LEU A 85 -3.74 -15.47 -1.39
CA LEU A 85 -2.90 -16.53 -1.91
C LEU A 85 -1.90 -17.06 -0.87
N LYS A 86 -1.25 -16.21 -0.08
CA LYS A 86 -0.36 -16.65 1.01
C LYS A 86 -1.11 -17.37 2.13
N ARG A 87 -2.34 -16.95 2.46
CA ARG A 87 -3.19 -17.64 3.45
C ARG A 87 -3.61 -19.03 2.98
N LEU A 88 -3.92 -19.18 1.69
CA LEU A 88 -4.32 -20.46 1.09
C LEU A 88 -3.12 -21.37 0.80
N TYR A 89 -2.00 -20.80 0.39
CA TYR A 89 -0.79 -21.49 -0.06
C TYR A 89 0.46 -20.90 0.63
N PRO A 90 0.73 -21.29 1.90
CA PRO A 90 1.80 -20.71 2.69
C PRO A 90 3.20 -20.85 2.06
N ASN A 91 3.43 -21.90 1.27
CA ASN A 91 4.71 -22.19 0.62
C ASN A 91 4.83 -21.54 -0.78
N MET A 92 3.89 -20.69 -1.18
CA MET A 92 3.98 -19.98 -2.45
C MET A 92 4.97 -18.81 -2.35
N HIS A 93 5.78 -18.66 -3.38
CA HIS A 93 6.69 -17.54 -3.57
C HIS A 93 6.07 -16.50 -4.50
N PHE A 94 6.46 -15.25 -4.31
CA PHE A 94 5.86 -14.09 -4.94
C PHE A 94 6.92 -13.23 -5.62
N GLY A 95 6.78 -13.05 -6.93
CA GLY A 95 7.58 -12.14 -7.74
C GLY A 95 7.09 -10.70 -7.67
N VAL A 96 6.93 -10.07 -8.84
CA VAL A 96 6.38 -8.72 -8.99
C VAL A 96 4.86 -8.73 -9.18
N GLY A 97 4.18 -7.67 -8.76
CA GLY A 97 2.71 -7.58 -8.83
C GLY A 97 2.18 -6.20 -9.21
N PRO A 98 2.46 -5.70 -10.42
CA PRO A 98 2.12 -4.33 -10.80
C PRO A 98 0.64 -4.16 -11.10
N ALA A 99 0.17 -2.91 -10.94
CA ALA A 99 -1.07 -2.46 -11.56
C ALA A 99 -0.81 -2.13 -13.03
N ILE A 100 -1.76 -2.48 -13.90
CA ILE A 100 -1.72 -2.21 -15.34
C ILE A 100 -3.00 -1.51 -15.80
N GLU A 101 -3.03 -1.05 -17.06
CA GLU A 101 -4.16 -0.28 -17.62
C GLU A 101 -5.52 -0.99 -17.51
N ASN A 102 -5.53 -2.32 -17.62
CA ASN A 102 -6.76 -3.12 -17.62
C ASN A 102 -6.95 -3.97 -16.36
N GLY A 103 -6.11 -3.80 -15.33
CA GLY A 103 -6.21 -4.61 -14.11
C GLY A 103 -4.90 -4.66 -13.32
N PHE A 104 -4.54 -5.84 -12.86
CA PHE A 104 -3.29 -6.12 -12.17
C PHE A 104 -2.95 -7.60 -12.36
N TYR A 105 -1.70 -7.97 -12.12
CA TYR A 105 -1.28 -9.37 -12.02
C TYR A 105 -0.31 -9.54 -10.86
N TYR A 106 0.03 -10.78 -10.55
CA TYR A 106 1.08 -11.12 -9.60
C TYR A 106 1.81 -12.36 -10.09
N ASP A 107 3.13 -12.29 -10.14
CA ASP A 107 3.97 -13.44 -10.45
C ASP A 107 4.04 -14.36 -9.23
N THR A 108 3.71 -15.63 -9.44
CA THR A 108 3.65 -16.62 -8.37
C THR A 108 4.37 -17.88 -8.75
N ASP A 109 5.13 -18.45 -7.81
CA ASP A 109 5.73 -19.76 -7.94
C ASP A 109 5.23 -20.67 -6.81
N LYS A 110 4.44 -21.67 -7.21
CA LYS A 110 3.79 -22.61 -6.29
C LYS A 110 4.41 -24.00 -6.52
N PRO A 111 5.10 -24.57 -5.51
CA PRO A 111 5.72 -25.89 -5.62
C PRO A 111 4.76 -27.00 -6.06
N ASP A 112 3.50 -26.93 -5.59
CA ASP A 112 2.47 -27.94 -5.85
C ASP A 112 1.71 -27.69 -7.18
N GLY A 113 2.33 -27.01 -8.14
CA GLY A 113 1.75 -26.69 -9.45
C GLY A 113 0.94 -25.37 -9.49
N GLN A 114 0.43 -25.05 -10.68
CA GLN A 114 -0.19 -23.75 -10.99
C GLN A 114 -1.60 -23.58 -10.41
N ILE A 115 -2.02 -22.33 -10.24
CA ILE A 115 -3.42 -22.00 -9.91
C ILE A 115 -4.29 -22.24 -11.14
N THR A 116 -5.39 -22.96 -10.97
CA THR A 116 -6.40 -23.20 -12.01
C THR A 116 -7.60 -22.28 -11.83
N VAL A 117 -8.37 -22.09 -12.92
CA VAL A 117 -9.57 -21.23 -12.94
C VAL A 117 -10.61 -21.68 -11.90
N ASP A 118 -10.73 -22.99 -11.65
CA ASP A 118 -11.67 -23.54 -10.67
C ASP A 118 -11.34 -23.13 -9.21
N GLN A 119 -10.12 -22.65 -8.95
CA GLN A 119 -9.70 -22.17 -7.63
C GLN A 119 -10.02 -20.69 -7.41
N PHE A 120 -10.34 -19.92 -8.46
CA PHE A 120 -10.60 -18.48 -8.36
C PHE A 120 -11.75 -18.14 -7.40
N PRO A 121 -12.89 -18.87 -7.37
CA PRO A 121 -13.95 -18.57 -6.43
C PRO A 121 -13.53 -18.63 -4.94
N GLU A 122 -12.65 -19.57 -4.58
CA GLU A 122 -12.15 -19.66 -3.20
C GLU A 122 -11.15 -18.55 -2.88
N ILE A 123 -10.28 -18.20 -3.84
CA ILE A 123 -9.35 -17.07 -3.69
C ILE A 123 -10.12 -15.76 -3.49
N GLU A 124 -11.13 -15.49 -4.32
CA GLU A 124 -12.00 -14.31 -4.21
C GLU A 124 -12.75 -14.27 -2.87
N LYS A 125 -13.23 -15.42 -2.40
CA LYS A 125 -13.86 -15.55 -1.08
C LYS A 125 -12.90 -15.17 0.06
N VAL A 126 -11.64 -15.60 0.00
CA VAL A 126 -10.62 -15.23 0.99
C VAL A 126 -10.27 -13.74 0.88
N MET A 127 -10.17 -13.18 -0.32
CA MET A 127 -9.98 -11.73 -0.52
C MET A 127 -11.11 -10.93 0.15
N HIS A 128 -12.37 -11.33 -0.04
CA HIS A 128 -13.51 -10.69 0.63
C HIS A 128 -13.49 -10.87 2.15
N GLN A 129 -13.05 -12.01 2.65
CA GLN A 129 -12.88 -12.21 4.09
C GLN A 129 -11.84 -11.24 4.66
N ILE A 130 -10.68 -11.13 4.01
CA ILE A 130 -9.63 -10.19 4.38
C ILE A 130 -10.13 -8.75 4.38
N VAL A 131 -10.95 -8.35 3.41
CA VAL A 131 -11.55 -7.00 3.38
C VAL A 131 -12.46 -6.77 4.57
N LYS A 132 -13.26 -7.77 4.97
CA LYS A 132 -14.17 -7.68 6.12
C LYS A 132 -13.46 -7.56 7.47
N GLU A 133 -12.22 -8.01 7.56
CA GLU A 133 -11.41 -7.86 8.77
C GLU A 133 -11.04 -6.39 9.05
N ASN A 134 -11.17 -5.50 8.04
CA ASN A 134 -10.99 -4.04 8.17
C ASN A 134 -9.69 -3.66 8.89
N LEU A 135 -8.60 -4.36 8.53
CA LEU A 135 -7.30 -4.15 9.12
C LEU A 135 -6.69 -2.84 8.59
N PRO A 136 -6.08 -2.01 9.46
CA PRO A 136 -5.39 -0.82 9.01
C PRO A 136 -4.18 -1.22 8.17
N ILE A 137 -4.00 -0.49 7.06
CA ILE A 137 -2.78 -0.54 6.26
C ILE A 137 -1.96 0.69 6.68
N VAL A 138 -0.81 0.45 7.26
CA VAL A 138 0.17 1.47 7.64
C VAL A 138 1.47 1.22 6.88
N SER A 139 2.18 2.28 6.55
CA SER A 139 3.47 2.23 5.88
C SER A 139 4.61 2.65 6.80
N ARG A 140 5.79 2.07 6.60
CA ARG A 140 7.04 2.49 7.25
C ARG A 140 8.15 2.48 6.23
N GLU A 141 8.90 3.56 6.16
CA GLU A 141 10.15 3.58 5.40
C GLU A 141 11.16 2.64 6.08
N ILE A 142 11.72 1.71 5.31
CA ILE A 142 12.76 0.80 5.79
C ILE A 142 14.00 0.90 4.92
N THR A 143 15.14 0.54 5.50
CA THR A 143 16.39 0.40 4.76
C THR A 143 16.42 -0.91 3.97
N ARG A 144 17.29 -0.96 2.96
CA ARG A 144 17.56 -2.20 2.20
C ARG A 144 18.00 -3.34 3.13
N ASP A 145 18.88 -3.06 4.09
CA ASP A 145 19.40 -4.06 5.02
C ASP A 145 18.28 -4.62 5.92
N GLU A 146 17.38 -3.77 6.41
CA GLU A 146 16.17 -4.22 7.11
C GLU A 146 15.30 -5.10 6.22
N ALA A 147 15.09 -4.70 4.95
CA ALA A 147 14.31 -5.52 4.02
C ALA A 147 14.96 -6.89 3.80
N LEU A 148 16.28 -6.95 3.60
CA LEU A 148 17.01 -8.21 3.40
C LEU A 148 16.93 -9.13 4.63
N ASP A 149 17.04 -8.60 5.85
CA ASP A 149 16.90 -9.42 7.07
C ASP A 149 15.45 -9.92 7.25
N MET A 150 14.46 -9.10 6.92
CA MET A 150 13.04 -9.47 7.00
C MET A 150 12.66 -10.60 6.05
N PHE A 151 13.25 -10.64 4.86
CA PHE A 151 12.98 -11.64 3.83
C PHE A 151 14.12 -12.66 3.65
N LYS A 152 14.98 -12.83 4.65
CA LYS A 152 16.14 -13.74 4.58
C LYS A 152 15.80 -15.19 4.24
N ASP A 153 14.57 -15.61 4.54
CA ASP A 153 14.05 -16.96 4.27
C ASP A 153 13.27 -17.05 2.94
N ASP A 154 13.17 -15.96 2.18
CA ASP A 154 12.51 -15.90 0.87
C ASP A 154 13.52 -15.49 -0.23
N PRO A 155 14.18 -16.46 -0.89
CA PRO A 155 15.25 -16.17 -1.86
C PRO A 155 14.76 -15.31 -3.05
N TYR A 156 13.49 -15.43 -3.44
CA TYR A 156 12.91 -14.62 -4.52
C TYR A 156 12.84 -13.15 -4.13
N LYS A 157 12.48 -12.84 -2.88
CA LYS A 157 12.43 -11.46 -2.39
C LYS A 157 13.82 -10.88 -2.21
N ILE A 158 14.80 -11.67 -1.80
CA ILE A 158 16.20 -11.23 -1.72
C ILE A 158 16.72 -10.81 -3.10
N GLU A 159 16.48 -11.63 -4.12
CA GLU A 159 16.88 -11.31 -5.51
C GLU A 159 16.21 -10.01 -5.98
N LEU A 160 14.89 -9.89 -5.81
CA LEU A 160 14.16 -8.68 -6.15
C LEU A 160 14.66 -7.45 -5.41
N ILE A 161 14.97 -7.55 -4.11
CA ILE A 161 15.51 -6.44 -3.33
C ILE A 161 16.88 -6.02 -3.88
N ASN A 162 17.73 -7.00 -4.21
CA ASN A 162 19.07 -6.75 -4.72
C ASN A 162 19.08 -6.09 -6.10
N ASP A 163 18.14 -6.44 -6.98
CA ASP A 163 18.02 -5.91 -8.33
C ASP A 163 17.56 -4.45 -8.40
N LEU A 164 17.08 -3.88 -7.29
CA LEU A 164 16.65 -2.49 -7.24
C LEU A 164 17.82 -1.52 -7.21
N PRO A 165 17.62 -0.26 -7.63
CA PRO A 165 18.60 0.81 -7.43
C PRO A 165 19.01 0.97 -5.96
N ALA A 166 20.27 1.30 -5.72
CA ALA A 166 20.83 1.38 -4.36
C ALA A 166 20.19 2.49 -3.50
N ASP A 167 19.63 3.52 -4.14
CA ASP A 167 18.95 4.67 -3.56
C ASP A 167 17.42 4.52 -3.48
N GLU A 168 16.88 3.34 -3.85
CA GLU A 168 15.44 3.08 -3.80
C GLU A 168 14.94 3.11 -2.35
N LYS A 169 13.88 3.88 -2.11
CA LYS A 169 13.16 3.89 -0.84
C LYS A 169 12.22 2.69 -0.77
N PHE A 170 12.27 1.97 0.34
CA PHE A 170 11.38 0.83 0.58
C PHE A 170 10.25 1.26 1.51
N LEU A 171 9.01 1.02 1.09
CA LEU A 171 7.84 1.13 1.95
C LEU A 171 7.41 -0.26 2.38
N LEU A 172 7.55 -0.51 3.67
CA LEU A 172 6.99 -1.67 4.30
C LEU A 172 5.54 -1.39 4.66
N LEU A 173 4.62 -2.20 4.14
CA LEU A 173 3.20 -2.08 4.44
C LEU A 173 2.76 -3.21 5.37
N PHE A 174 2.25 -2.84 6.54
CA PHE A 174 1.92 -3.79 7.60
C PHE A 174 0.46 -4.22 7.49
N LYS A 175 0.24 -5.50 7.74
CA LYS A 175 -1.09 -6.08 7.92
C LYS A 175 -0.98 -7.33 8.80
N GLU A 176 -1.48 -7.21 10.02
CA GLU A 176 -1.54 -8.23 11.10
C GLU A 176 -0.33 -8.33 12.04
N SER A 177 -0.67 -8.63 13.30
CA SER A 177 0.15 -8.51 14.52
C SER A 177 1.61 -8.95 14.36
N THR A 178 2.52 -7.98 14.46
CA THR A 178 3.92 -8.04 14.93
C THR A 178 4.89 -9.10 14.36
N SER A 179 4.48 -10.07 13.53
CA SER A 179 5.35 -11.21 13.21
C SER A 179 5.19 -11.85 11.83
N ASN A 180 4.17 -11.48 11.05
CA ASN A 180 4.01 -11.99 9.68
C ASN A 180 4.19 -10.85 8.68
N TRP A 181 5.42 -10.70 8.18
CA TRP A 181 5.75 -9.75 7.11
C TRP A 181 5.17 -10.25 5.79
N ILE A 182 4.27 -9.47 5.19
CA ILE A 182 3.58 -9.91 3.96
C ILE A 182 4.25 -9.32 2.71
N ARG A 183 4.77 -8.08 2.75
CA ARG A 183 5.28 -7.40 1.55
C ARG A 183 6.25 -6.27 1.84
N VAL A 184 7.17 -6.03 0.92
CA VAL A 184 7.90 -4.77 0.75
C VAL A 184 7.49 -4.19 -0.59
N ASP A 185 7.03 -2.95 -0.58
CA ASP A 185 6.67 -2.19 -1.77
C ASP A 185 7.72 -1.13 -2.08
N LEU A 186 7.87 -0.85 -3.36
CA LEU A 186 8.76 0.20 -3.84
C LEU A 186 8.05 1.53 -3.73
N TYR A 187 8.72 2.52 -3.16
CA TYR A 187 8.19 3.88 -3.09
C TYR A 187 7.76 4.37 -4.48
N HIS A 188 8.54 4.07 -5.52
CA HIS A 188 8.19 4.44 -6.89
C HIS A 188 6.98 3.69 -7.48
N GLN A 189 6.53 2.54 -6.98
CA GLN A 189 5.31 1.89 -7.50
C GLN A 189 4.02 2.52 -6.94
N LEU A 190 4.11 3.14 -5.76
CA LEU A 190 3.04 3.98 -5.21
C LEU A 190 3.09 5.41 -5.79
N VAL A 191 4.30 5.90 -6.12
CA VAL A 191 4.55 7.28 -6.59
C VAL A 191 4.69 7.40 -8.11
N GLY A 192 4.84 6.30 -8.85
CA GLY A 192 4.93 6.25 -10.33
C GLY A 192 3.68 6.72 -11.06
N LEU A 193 2.68 7.17 -10.31
CA LEU A 193 1.58 8.02 -10.75
C LEU A 193 1.99 9.48 -11.01
N SER A 194 3.19 9.90 -10.62
CA SER A 194 3.70 11.27 -10.76
C SER A 194 4.81 11.44 -11.81
N SER A 195 5.10 10.42 -12.64
CA SER A 195 6.11 10.57 -13.69
C SER A 195 5.82 9.71 -14.91
N SER A 196 4.87 10.18 -15.73
CA SER A 196 4.88 9.97 -17.17
C SER A 196 4.60 11.31 -17.85
N SER A 197 5.65 12.14 -17.93
CA SER A 197 5.78 13.18 -18.96
C SER A 197 6.14 12.55 -20.29
#